data_AF-A0A836RTN9-F1
#
_entry.id   AF-A0A836RTN9-F1
#
_cell.length_a   1.000
_cell.length_b   1.000
_cell.length_c   1.000
_cell.angle_alpha   90.00
_cell.angle_beta   90.00
_cell.angle_gamma   90.00
#
_symmetry.space_group_name_H-M   'P 1'
#
loop_
_entity.id
_entity.type
_entity.pdbx_description
1 polymer ?
#
loop_
_entity_poly.entity_id
_entity_poly.type
_entity_poly.pdbx_seq_one_letter_code
_entity_poly.pdbx_strand_id
1 'polypeptide(L)'
;MKTSPRYYIPLLFIGMVSMVIGIWVGLVRMGWQWSVPHEGLVMLHGPLMVGGFLGTVIGMERAVASKQVWGFLAPLFSALAALLYLVFPGKESLAVIFLTLSSLFMVLIFLYMLKRHIDAATVVMAIGAAVWLLGNLAWLGGYSIPQVVLWWAGFLIVTIVGERLELTRFLNIAKNQYRLLYSMLVLLAVGLVFSLFNLDLAMRITGLANLALSIWLLRNDIARRALKKPGLTRFLSLALLTGYFWLGLSG
;
A
#
# COMPACT_ATOMS: atom_id res chain seq x y z
N MET A 1 13.37 -4.61 24.21
CA MET A 1 13.51 -3.16 24.37
C MET A 1 12.14 -2.52 24.34
N LYS A 2 11.71 -1.84 25.42
CA LYS A 2 10.54 -0.96 25.40
C LYS A 2 10.98 0.36 24.76
N THR A 3 10.81 0.49 23.45
CA THR A 3 11.05 1.78 22.79
C THR A 3 9.92 2.74 23.17
N SER A 4 10.27 3.88 23.76
CA SER A 4 9.28 4.89 24.17
C SER A 4 8.48 5.40 22.95
N PRO A 5 7.15 5.57 23.05
CA PRO A 5 6.31 6.06 21.95
C PRO A 5 6.79 7.40 21.35
N ARG A 6 7.53 8.20 22.13
CA ARG A 6 8.00 9.54 21.75
C ARG A 6 8.92 9.56 20.53
N TYR A 7 9.67 8.49 20.29
CA TYR A 7 10.63 8.45 19.18
C TYR A 7 9.98 8.32 17.81
N TYR A 8 8.70 7.93 17.75
CA TYR A 8 8.00 7.63 16.49
C TYR A 8 7.02 8.73 16.06
N ILE A 9 6.69 9.63 16.98
CA ILE A 9 5.80 10.77 16.71
C ILE A 9 6.29 11.61 15.52
N PRO A 10 7.59 11.92 15.38
CA PRO A 10 8.06 12.70 14.24
C PRO A 10 7.83 12.00 12.90
N LEU A 11 8.05 10.68 12.83
CA LEU A 11 7.84 9.90 11.61
C LEU A 11 6.36 9.89 11.22
N LEU A 12 5.48 9.62 12.19
CA LEU A 12 4.04 9.65 11.97
C LEU A 12 3.57 11.05 11.54
N PHE A 13 4.09 12.10 12.16
CA PHE A 13 3.77 13.48 11.79
C PHE A 13 4.12 13.76 10.32
N ILE A 14 5.34 13.40 9.89
CA ILE A 14 5.75 13.53 8.48
C ILE A 14 4.84 12.71 7.56
N GLY A 15 4.49 11.48 7.95
CA GLY A 15 3.53 10.65 7.21
C GLY A 15 2.16 11.33 7.06
N MET A 16 1.64 11.97 8.12
CA MET A 16 0.36 12.69 8.07
C MET A 16 0.45 13.96 7.21
N VAL A 17 1.56 14.69 7.26
CA VAL A 17 1.79 15.84 6.35
C VAL A 17 1.82 15.35 4.89
N SER A 18 2.49 14.22 4.63
CA SER A 18 2.51 13.57 3.32
C SER A 18 1.09 13.19 2.84
N MET A 19 0.23 12.70 3.73
CA MET A 19 -1.16 12.41 3.42
C MET A 19 -1.93 13.67 3.03
N VAL A 20 -1.84 14.73 3.83
CA VAL A 20 -2.59 15.98 3.58
C VAL A 20 -2.19 16.58 2.23
N ILE A 21 -0.89 16.65 1.95
CA ILE A 21 -0.38 17.18 0.68
C ILE A 21 -0.69 16.23 -0.48
N GLY A 22 -0.59 14.91 -0.28
CA GLY A 22 -0.97 13.91 -1.27
C GLY A 22 -2.44 14.00 -1.66
N ILE A 23 -3.35 14.21 -0.71
CA ILE A 23 -4.78 14.45 -0.96
C ILE A 23 -4.97 15.76 -1.71
N TRP A 24 -4.35 16.85 -1.23
CA TRP A 24 -4.44 18.16 -1.86
C TRP A 24 -4.06 18.11 -3.35
N VAL A 25 -2.90 17.51 -3.63
CA VAL A 25 -2.41 17.31 -4.99
C VAL A 25 -3.32 16.36 -5.79
N GLY A 26 -3.85 15.32 -5.16
CA GLY A 26 -4.82 14.42 -5.77
C GLY A 26 -6.09 15.14 -6.24
N LEU A 27 -6.60 16.09 -5.44
CA LEU A 27 -7.73 16.95 -5.83
C LEU A 27 -7.39 17.80 -7.06
N VAL A 28 -6.20 18.42 -7.07
CA VAL A 28 -5.72 19.19 -8.23
C VAL A 28 -5.65 18.33 -9.49
N ARG A 29 -5.17 17.08 -9.38
CA ARG A 29 -5.17 16.11 -10.50
C ARG A 29 -6.56 15.76 -11.02
N MET A 30 -7.58 15.79 -10.16
CA MET A 30 -8.98 15.56 -10.54
C MET A 30 -9.64 16.79 -11.18
N GLY A 31 -8.91 17.90 -11.35
CA GLY A 31 -9.39 19.10 -12.03
C GLY A 31 -9.78 20.24 -11.09
N TRP A 32 -9.55 20.13 -9.77
CA TRP A 32 -9.75 21.26 -8.86
C TRP A 32 -8.71 22.36 -9.15
N GLN A 33 -9.18 23.58 -9.41
CA GLN A 33 -8.35 24.73 -9.77
C GLN A 33 -7.72 25.40 -8.54
N TRP A 34 -6.90 24.68 -7.80
CA TRP A 34 -6.12 25.24 -6.70
C TRP A 34 -4.67 25.46 -7.14
N SER A 35 -4.07 26.55 -6.65
CA SER A 35 -2.68 26.87 -6.97
C SER A 35 -1.73 25.85 -6.35
N VAL A 36 -0.70 25.46 -7.10
CA VAL A 36 0.40 24.63 -6.60
C VAL A 36 1.71 25.42 -6.70
N PRO A 37 2.66 25.24 -5.78
CA PRO A 37 3.93 25.96 -5.80
C PRO A 37 4.75 25.71 -7.08
N HIS A 38 4.65 24.50 -7.64
CA HIS A 38 5.26 24.11 -8.91
C HIS A 38 4.50 22.92 -9.51
N GLU A 39 4.50 22.81 -10.85
CA GLU A 39 3.75 21.77 -11.56
C GLU A 39 4.22 20.35 -11.24
N GLY A 40 5.52 20.16 -10.98
CA GLY A 40 6.09 18.87 -10.60
C GLY A 40 5.46 18.27 -9.33
N LEU A 41 4.93 19.11 -8.43
CA LEU A 41 4.26 18.65 -7.22
C LEU A 41 3.02 17.83 -7.55
N VAL A 42 2.33 18.16 -8.66
CA VAL A 42 1.11 17.49 -9.09
C VAL A 42 1.33 16.00 -9.35
N MET A 43 2.52 15.65 -9.83
CA MET A 43 2.90 14.27 -10.13
C MET A 43 3.22 13.45 -8.87
N LEU A 44 3.41 14.10 -7.72
CA LEU A 44 3.84 13.46 -6.48
C LEU A 44 2.69 12.87 -5.64
N HIS A 45 1.44 12.92 -6.09
CA HIS A 45 0.31 12.26 -5.41
C HIS A 45 0.62 10.80 -5.00
N GLY A 46 1.02 9.97 -5.97
CA GLY A 46 1.32 8.55 -5.72
C GLY A 46 2.47 8.33 -4.74
N PRO A 47 3.66 8.93 -4.98
CA PRO A 47 4.79 8.85 -4.06
C PRO A 47 4.47 9.34 -2.64
N LEU A 48 3.72 10.43 -2.49
CA LEU A 48 3.36 10.98 -1.17
C LEU A 48 2.31 10.12 -0.46
N MET A 49 1.29 9.62 -1.17
CA MET A 49 0.24 8.81 -0.55
C MET A 49 0.72 7.40 -0.23
N VAL A 50 1.33 6.70 -1.19
CA VAL A 50 1.74 5.30 -1.00
C VAL A 50 3.09 5.22 -0.31
N GLY A 51 4.07 5.99 -0.77
CA GLY A 51 5.41 5.95 -0.23
C GLY A 51 5.55 6.71 1.09
N GLY A 52 5.15 7.97 1.09
CA GLY A 52 5.33 8.85 2.25
C GLY A 52 4.37 8.58 3.40
N PHE A 53 3.07 8.44 3.12
CA PHE A 53 2.06 8.21 4.14
C PHE A 53 1.91 6.73 4.49
N LEU A 54 1.40 5.91 3.56
CA LEU A 54 1.06 4.52 3.85
C LEU A 54 2.30 3.67 4.14
N GLY A 55 3.40 3.87 3.41
CA GLY A 55 4.69 3.24 3.69
C GLY A 55 5.20 3.53 5.11
N THR A 56 5.00 4.76 5.60
CA THR A 56 5.36 5.13 6.98
C THR A 56 4.43 4.45 8.00
N VAL A 57 3.11 4.52 7.83
CA VAL A 57 2.16 3.99 8.82
C VAL A 57 2.19 2.46 8.87
N ILE A 58 2.13 1.80 7.71
CA ILE A 58 2.21 0.33 7.62
C ILE A 58 3.60 -0.11 8.11
N GLY A 59 4.66 0.58 7.70
CA GLY A 59 6.03 0.24 8.12
C GLY A 59 6.19 0.35 9.64
N MET A 60 5.60 1.37 10.25
CA MET A 60 5.61 1.58 11.70
C MET A 60 4.87 0.46 12.44
N GLU A 61 3.68 0.08 11.96
CA GLU A 61 2.91 -1.02 12.55
C GLU A 61 3.70 -2.34 12.49
N ARG A 62 4.27 -2.66 11.32
CA ARG A 62 5.05 -3.88 11.13
C ARG A 62 6.37 -3.87 11.93
N ALA A 63 7.03 -2.72 12.03
CA ALA A 63 8.23 -2.56 12.85
C ALA A 63 7.94 -2.87 14.33
N VAL A 64 6.84 -2.31 14.88
CA VAL A 64 6.40 -2.59 16.26
C VAL A 64 6.04 -4.06 16.43
N ALA A 65 5.30 -4.66 15.48
CA ALA A 65 4.91 -6.06 15.53
C ALA A 65 6.12 -7.02 15.51
N SER A 66 7.16 -6.70 14.73
CA SER A 66 8.37 -7.51 14.60
C SER A 66 9.23 -7.55 15.88
N LYS A 67 9.07 -6.55 16.76
CA LYS A 67 9.90 -6.31 17.95
C LYS A 67 11.40 -6.18 17.63
N GLN A 68 11.75 -5.73 16.42
CA GLN A 68 13.13 -5.50 15.97
C GLN A 68 13.42 -4.02 15.78
N VAL A 69 14.55 -3.54 16.31
CA VAL A 69 14.93 -2.13 16.19
C VAL A 69 15.25 -1.75 14.74
N TRP A 70 15.88 -2.65 13.97
CA TRP A 70 16.16 -2.40 12.55
C TRP A 70 14.87 -2.34 11.71
N GLY A 71 13.75 -2.87 12.19
CA GLY A 71 12.46 -2.78 11.50
C GLY A 71 11.99 -1.32 11.34
N PHE A 72 12.42 -0.42 12.23
CA PHE A 72 12.09 1.01 12.12
C PHE A 72 12.79 1.72 10.96
N LEU A 73 13.75 1.07 10.28
CA LEU A 73 14.37 1.62 9.08
C LEU A 73 13.36 1.75 7.93
N ALA A 74 12.37 0.85 7.83
CA ALA A 74 11.31 0.97 6.82
C ALA A 74 10.53 2.30 6.96
N PRO A 75 9.80 2.57 8.07
CA PRO A 75 9.07 3.82 8.21
C PRO A 75 9.98 5.06 8.24
N LEU A 76 11.22 4.94 8.73
CA LEU A 76 12.19 6.04 8.71
C LEU A 76 12.50 6.48 7.28
N PHE A 77 12.91 5.55 6.41
CA PHE A 77 13.24 5.89 5.03
C PHE A 77 12.01 6.37 4.25
N SER A 78 10.83 5.83 4.55
CA SER A 78 9.56 6.30 3.97
C SER A 78 9.26 7.77 4.33
N ALA A 79 9.39 8.13 5.61
CA ALA A 79 9.18 9.49 6.06
C ALA A 79 10.23 10.45 5.51
N LEU A 80 11.51 10.03 5.46
CA LEU A 80 12.59 10.83 4.88
C LEU A 80 12.39 11.05 3.38
N ALA A 81 11.91 10.05 2.64
CA ALA A 81 11.54 10.22 1.23
C ALA A 81 10.44 11.28 1.05
N ALA A 82 9.39 11.24 1.88
CA ALA A 82 8.34 12.27 1.87
C ALA A 82 8.91 13.66 2.15
N LEU A 83 9.78 13.79 3.16
CA LEU A 83 10.41 15.06 3.50
C LEU A 83 11.26 15.60 2.34
N LEU A 84 12.01 14.73 1.66
CA LEU A 84 12.79 15.09 0.48
C LEU A 84 11.90 15.63 -0.65
N TYR A 85 10.79 14.95 -0.96
CA TYR A 85 9.83 15.42 -1.96
C TYR A 85 9.21 16.78 -1.63
N LEU A 86 8.98 17.06 -0.35
CA LEU A 86 8.24 18.25 0.09
C LEU A 86 9.13 19.48 0.31
N VAL A 87 10.35 19.28 0.80
CA VAL A 87 11.20 20.37 1.30
C VAL A 87 12.37 20.67 0.37
N PHE A 88 12.80 19.70 -0.44
CA PHE A 88 14.00 19.83 -1.27
C PHE A 88 13.70 19.60 -2.75
N PRO A 89 13.09 20.59 -3.45
CA PRO A 89 12.89 20.53 -4.89
C PRO A 89 14.20 20.21 -5.62
N GLY A 90 14.17 19.33 -6.62
CA GLY A 90 15.37 18.88 -7.34
C GLY A 90 16.15 17.72 -6.69
N LYS A 91 15.66 17.18 -5.57
CA LYS A 91 16.23 15.98 -4.90
C LYS A 91 15.35 14.74 -5.06
N GLU A 92 14.51 14.70 -6.09
CA GLU A 92 13.57 13.61 -6.35
C GLU A 92 14.32 12.27 -6.48
N SER A 93 15.44 12.23 -7.20
CA SER A 93 16.26 11.02 -7.34
C SER A 93 16.68 10.42 -5.99
N LEU A 94 17.04 11.27 -5.01
CA LEU A 94 17.40 10.83 -3.67
C LEU A 94 16.17 10.32 -2.91
N ALA A 95 15.02 10.97 -3.08
CA ALA A 95 13.77 10.54 -2.48
C ALA A 95 13.33 9.17 -3.00
N VAL A 96 13.50 8.87 -4.29
CA VAL A 96 13.22 7.55 -4.86
C VAL A 96 14.16 6.48 -4.27
N ILE A 97 15.43 6.79 -4.06
CA ILE A 97 16.39 5.85 -3.42
C ILE A 97 15.92 5.52 -2.00
N PHE A 98 15.53 6.52 -1.22
CA PHE A 98 15.04 6.33 0.14
C PHE A 98 13.74 5.53 0.15
N LEU A 99 12.83 5.79 -0.79
CA LEU A 99 11.61 5.02 -0.93
C LEU A 99 11.89 3.54 -1.26
N THR A 100 12.89 3.28 -2.10
CA THR A 100 13.33 1.93 -2.44
C THR A 100 13.92 1.23 -1.22
N LEU A 101 14.78 1.91 -0.44
CA LEU A 101 15.30 1.39 0.82
C LEU A 101 14.18 1.09 1.82
N SER A 102 13.18 1.95 1.93
CA SER A 102 11.99 1.73 2.76
C SER A 102 11.29 0.41 2.41
N SER A 103 11.00 0.21 1.11
CA SER A 103 10.38 -1.03 0.63
C SER A 103 11.27 -2.26 0.81
N LEU A 104 12.59 -2.14 0.70
CA LEU A 104 13.53 -3.22 0.99
C LEU A 104 13.44 -3.65 2.46
N PHE A 105 13.50 -2.68 3.39
CA PHE A 105 13.35 -2.99 4.81
C PHE A 105 11.97 -3.56 5.15
N MET A 106 10.91 -3.12 4.47
CA MET A 106 9.58 -3.73 4.61
C MET A 106 9.60 -5.22 4.21
N VAL A 107 10.21 -5.57 3.07
CA VAL A 107 10.39 -6.97 2.65
C VAL A 107 11.18 -7.75 3.70
N LEU A 108 12.28 -7.19 4.21
CA LEU A 108 13.10 -7.84 5.24
C LEU A 108 12.30 -8.11 6.53
N ILE A 109 11.44 -7.18 6.96
CA ILE A 109 10.55 -7.36 8.12
C ILE A 109 9.63 -8.55 7.90
N PHE A 110 8.97 -8.64 6.73
CA PHE A 110 8.07 -9.75 6.46
C PHE A 110 8.82 -11.09 6.31
N LEU A 111 9.98 -11.11 5.66
CA LEU A 111 10.82 -12.31 5.60
C LEU A 111 11.24 -12.78 6.99
N TYR A 112 11.56 -11.84 7.88
CA TYR A 112 11.87 -12.14 9.28
C TYR A 112 10.67 -12.73 10.03
N MET A 113 9.47 -12.18 9.82
CA MET A 113 8.24 -12.72 10.41
C MET A 113 7.94 -14.13 9.90
N LEU A 114 8.06 -14.36 8.59
CA LEU A 114 7.85 -15.67 7.97
C LEU A 114 8.83 -16.74 8.45
N LYS A 115 10.10 -16.37 8.68
CA LYS A 115 11.10 -17.29 9.27
C LYS A 115 10.72 -17.76 10.67
N ARG A 116 9.93 -16.98 11.41
CA ARG A 116 9.48 -17.32 12.76
C ARG A 116 8.19 -18.12 12.77
N HIS A 117 7.25 -17.73 11.92
CA HIS A 117 5.97 -18.41 11.79
C HIS A 117 5.41 -18.18 10.39
N ILE A 118 5.19 -19.27 9.65
CA ILE A 118 4.59 -19.20 8.32
C ILE A 118 3.08 -19.21 8.47
N ASP A 119 2.45 -18.14 8.01
CA ASP A 119 1.01 -18.06 7.86
C ASP A 119 0.63 -17.43 6.51
N ALA A 120 -0.50 -17.86 5.95
CA ALA A 120 -0.91 -17.45 4.60
C ALA A 120 -1.11 -15.93 4.47
N ALA A 121 -1.57 -15.25 5.52
CA ALA A 121 -1.77 -13.81 5.50
C ALA A 121 -0.43 -13.06 5.43
N THR A 122 0.53 -13.45 6.26
CA THR A 122 1.89 -12.89 6.23
C THR A 122 2.59 -13.17 4.92
N VAL A 123 2.38 -14.35 4.29
CA VAL A 123 2.92 -14.63 2.94
C VAL A 123 2.34 -13.65 1.91
N VAL A 124 1.03 -13.43 1.91
CA VAL A 124 0.39 -12.48 1.00
C VAL A 124 0.90 -11.05 1.24
N MET A 125 1.02 -10.61 2.50
CA MET A 125 1.59 -9.30 2.83
C MET A 125 3.07 -9.17 2.42
N ALA A 126 3.88 -10.23 2.57
CA ALA A 126 5.25 -10.29 2.06
C ALA A 126 5.30 -10.08 0.54
N ILE A 127 4.39 -10.71 -0.20
CA ILE A 127 4.27 -10.50 -1.65
C ILE A 127 3.90 -9.04 -1.94
N GLY A 128 3.00 -8.44 -1.16
CA GLY A 128 2.70 -7.00 -1.26
C GLY A 128 3.94 -6.13 -1.09
N ALA A 129 4.74 -6.38 -0.06
CA ALA A 129 5.99 -5.65 0.16
C ALA A 129 7.00 -5.85 -1.00
N ALA A 130 7.06 -7.05 -1.57
CA ALA A 130 7.90 -7.32 -2.74
C ALA A 130 7.40 -6.57 -3.99
N VAL A 131 6.08 -6.53 -4.21
CA VAL A 131 5.45 -5.71 -5.27
C VAL A 131 5.81 -4.24 -5.11
N TRP A 132 5.81 -3.72 -3.88
CA TRP A 132 6.22 -2.34 -3.61
C TRP A 132 7.69 -2.10 -3.98
N LEU A 133 8.58 -3.01 -3.56
CA LEU A 133 10.01 -2.94 -3.85
C LEU A 133 10.27 -2.98 -5.37
N LEU A 134 9.62 -3.89 -6.09
CA LEU A 134 9.75 -4.00 -7.53
C LEU A 134 9.24 -2.74 -8.25
N GLY A 135 8.13 -2.16 -7.79
CA GLY A 135 7.65 -0.87 -8.30
C GLY A 135 8.65 0.26 -8.09
N ASN A 136 9.25 0.37 -6.90
CA ASN A 136 10.24 1.39 -6.61
C ASN A 136 11.55 1.18 -7.40
N LEU A 137 11.97 -0.07 -7.59
CA LEU A 137 13.12 -0.42 -8.45
C LEU A 137 12.84 -0.08 -9.92
N ALA A 138 11.63 -0.35 -10.42
CA ALA A 138 11.23 0.07 -11.76
C ALA A 138 11.28 1.61 -11.87
N TRP A 139 10.81 2.33 -10.85
CA TRP A 139 10.89 3.79 -10.87
C TRP A 139 12.34 4.31 -10.88
N LEU A 140 13.22 3.72 -10.05
CA LEU A 140 14.66 4.01 -10.09
C LEU A 140 15.29 3.69 -11.45
N GLY A 141 14.79 2.64 -12.12
CA GLY A 141 15.21 2.24 -13.47
C GLY A 141 14.71 3.18 -14.57
N GLY A 142 14.00 4.26 -14.25
CA GLY A 142 13.53 5.27 -15.20
C GLY A 142 12.15 5.01 -15.79
N TYR A 143 11.42 3.99 -15.30
CA TYR A 143 10.03 3.79 -15.72
C TYR A 143 9.13 4.95 -15.27
N SER A 144 8.15 5.29 -16.09
CA SER A 144 7.27 6.43 -15.87
C SER A 144 6.29 6.20 -14.70
N ILE A 145 5.86 7.29 -14.06
CA ILE A 145 4.89 7.23 -12.94
C ILE A 145 3.61 6.46 -13.31
N PRO A 146 2.98 6.64 -14.50
CA PRO A 146 1.79 5.86 -14.86
C PRO A 146 2.00 4.34 -14.82
N GLN A 147 3.18 3.86 -15.18
CA GLN A 147 3.51 2.42 -15.13
C GLN A 147 3.70 1.97 -13.68
N VAL A 148 4.47 2.73 -12.90
CA VAL A 148 4.82 2.38 -11.51
C VAL A 148 3.61 2.49 -10.57
N VAL A 149 2.67 3.39 -10.82
CA VAL A 149 1.47 3.57 -9.99
C VAL A 149 0.67 2.28 -9.82
N LEU A 150 0.63 1.42 -10.84
CA LEU A 150 -0.03 0.12 -10.74
C LEU A 150 0.64 -0.78 -9.69
N TRP A 151 1.97 -0.76 -9.58
CA TRP A 151 2.72 -1.51 -8.57
C TRP A 151 2.45 -0.97 -7.16
N TRP A 152 2.39 0.35 -7.01
CA TRP A 152 2.04 0.98 -5.73
C TRP A 152 0.61 0.64 -5.29
N ALA A 153 -0.35 0.67 -6.21
CA ALA A 153 -1.71 0.23 -5.95
C ALA A 153 -1.75 -1.27 -5.60
N GLY A 154 -1.01 -2.10 -6.36
CA GLY A 154 -0.88 -3.53 -6.12
C GLY A 154 -0.33 -3.86 -4.73
N PHE A 155 0.69 -3.13 -4.27
CA PHE A 155 1.20 -3.24 -2.89
C PHE A 155 0.08 -3.06 -1.87
N LEU A 156 -0.70 -1.99 -1.98
CA LEU A 156 -1.79 -1.71 -1.03
C LEU A 156 -2.88 -2.77 -1.09
N ILE A 157 -3.33 -3.13 -2.29
CA ILE A 157 -4.39 -4.11 -2.51
C ILE A 157 -3.98 -5.47 -1.93
N VAL A 158 -2.78 -5.95 -2.26
CA VAL A 158 -2.26 -7.23 -1.78
C VAL A 158 -2.07 -7.20 -0.27
N THR A 159 -1.55 -6.11 0.30
CA THR A 159 -1.38 -5.96 1.75
C THR A 159 -2.72 -5.97 2.48
N ILE A 160 -3.71 -5.21 2.01
CA ILE A 160 -5.07 -5.20 2.57
C ILE A 160 -5.67 -6.60 2.51
N VAL A 161 -5.60 -7.28 1.35
CA VAL A 161 -6.09 -8.65 1.20
C VAL A 161 -5.41 -9.59 2.20
N GLY A 162 -4.09 -9.49 2.37
CA GLY A 162 -3.33 -10.26 3.36
C GLY A 162 -3.83 -10.03 4.80
N GLU A 163 -3.95 -8.77 5.22
CA GLU A 163 -4.49 -8.43 6.54
C GLU A 163 -5.93 -8.92 6.72
N ARG A 164 -6.76 -8.85 5.68
CA ARG A 164 -8.15 -9.32 5.74
C ARG A 164 -8.23 -10.84 5.79
N LEU A 165 -7.34 -11.55 5.11
CA LEU A 165 -7.19 -12.99 5.25
C LEU A 165 -6.83 -13.38 6.69
N GLU A 166 -6.00 -12.60 7.38
CA GLU A 166 -5.65 -12.85 8.78
C GLU A 166 -6.87 -12.81 9.70
N LEU A 167 -7.76 -11.83 9.53
CA LEU A 167 -8.99 -11.72 10.32
C LEU A 167 -10.05 -12.74 9.89
N THR A 168 -10.07 -13.06 8.61
CA THR A 168 -11.06 -13.96 8.03
C THR A 168 -10.72 -15.43 8.30
N ARG A 169 -9.50 -15.76 8.77
CA ARG A 169 -9.13 -17.13 9.19
C ARG A 169 -10.04 -17.73 10.26
N PHE A 170 -10.73 -16.87 11.02
CA PHE A 170 -11.70 -17.27 12.04
C PHE A 170 -13.10 -17.55 11.46
N LEU A 171 -13.28 -17.34 10.15
CA LEU A 171 -14.47 -17.70 9.40
C LEU A 171 -14.22 -19.01 8.65
N ASN A 172 -15.21 -19.92 8.66
CA ASN A 172 -15.16 -21.16 7.89
C ASN A 172 -15.37 -20.89 6.39
N ILE A 173 -14.33 -20.41 5.72
CA ILE A 173 -14.34 -20.21 4.27
C ILE A 173 -13.97 -21.53 3.56
N ALA A 174 -14.74 -21.87 2.52
CA ALA A 174 -14.49 -23.06 1.71
C ALA A 174 -13.13 -22.97 0.98
N LYS A 175 -12.40 -24.10 0.87
CA LYS A 175 -11.10 -24.17 0.19
C LYS A 175 -11.12 -23.59 -1.24
N ASN A 176 -12.24 -23.73 -1.96
CA ASN A 176 -12.40 -23.16 -3.30
C ASN A 176 -12.37 -21.63 -3.33
N GLN A 177 -12.84 -20.96 -2.28
CA GLN A 177 -12.82 -19.49 -2.21
C GLN A 177 -11.39 -18.96 -2.02
N TYR A 178 -10.52 -19.70 -1.32
CA TYR A 178 -9.09 -19.38 -1.25
C TYR A 178 -8.40 -19.56 -2.61
N ARG A 179 -8.69 -20.64 -3.34
CA ARG A 179 -8.15 -20.84 -4.69
C ARG A 179 -8.57 -19.71 -5.63
N LEU A 180 -9.83 -19.30 -5.55
CA LEU A 180 -10.36 -18.18 -6.33
C LEU A 180 -9.64 -16.87 -6.00
N LEU A 181 -9.47 -16.57 -4.71
CA LEU A 181 -8.70 -15.40 -4.28
C LEU A 181 -7.27 -15.42 -4.83
N TYR A 182 -6.56 -16.54 -4.70
CA TYR A 182 -5.19 -16.65 -5.21
C TYR A 182 -5.13 -16.49 -6.73
N SER A 183 -6.12 -17.01 -7.48
CA SER A 183 -6.17 -16.78 -8.93
C SER A 183 -6.36 -15.30 -9.29
N MET A 184 -7.14 -14.55 -8.52
CA MET A 184 -7.30 -13.10 -8.70
C MET A 184 -6.03 -12.32 -8.36
N LEU A 185 -5.28 -12.73 -7.32
CA LEU A 185 -3.98 -12.15 -6.99
C LEU A 185 -2.93 -12.43 -8.07
N VAL A 186 -2.96 -13.62 -8.68
CA VAL A 186 -2.10 -13.95 -9.83
C VAL A 186 -2.48 -13.08 -11.03
N LEU A 187 -3.78 -12.91 -11.31
CA LEU A 187 -4.24 -12.03 -12.39
C LEU A 187 -3.77 -10.59 -12.19
N LEU A 188 -3.85 -10.08 -10.95
CA LEU A 188 -3.30 -8.76 -10.60
C LEU A 188 -1.80 -8.71 -10.90
N ALA A 189 -1.02 -9.69 -10.43
CA ALA A 189 0.43 -9.75 -10.64
C ALA A 189 0.80 -9.79 -12.12
N VAL A 190 0.04 -10.53 -12.95
CA VAL A 190 0.18 -10.52 -14.41
C VAL A 190 0.00 -9.10 -14.94
N GLY A 191 -1.08 -8.41 -14.57
CA GLY A 191 -1.32 -7.02 -14.98
C GLY A 191 -0.18 -6.07 -14.60
N LEU A 192 0.39 -6.23 -13.39
CA LEU A 192 1.56 -5.46 -12.94
C LEU A 192 2.78 -5.68 -13.83
N VAL A 193 3.12 -6.94 -14.14
CA VAL A 193 4.25 -7.24 -15.02
C VAL A 193 4.04 -6.69 -16.42
N PHE A 194 2.82 -6.78 -16.96
CA PHE A 194 2.48 -6.23 -18.27
C PHE A 194 2.60 -4.69 -18.33
N SER A 195 2.47 -3.98 -17.20
CA SER A 195 2.62 -2.51 -17.15
C SER A 195 3.98 -2.00 -17.63
N LEU A 196 5.01 -2.86 -17.57
CA LEU A 196 6.36 -2.54 -18.03
C LEU A 196 6.47 -2.55 -19.56
N PHE A 197 5.55 -3.23 -20.25
CA PHE A 197 5.60 -3.43 -21.70
C PHE A 197 4.45 -2.73 -22.43
N ASN A 198 3.23 -2.82 -21.91
CA ASN A 198 2.04 -2.25 -22.52
C ASN A 198 1.06 -1.77 -21.44
N LEU A 199 0.97 -0.45 -21.28
CA LEU A 199 0.15 0.17 -20.24
C LEU A 199 -1.35 -0.05 -20.45
N ASP A 200 -1.85 -0.04 -21.70
CA ASP A 200 -3.28 -0.21 -21.99
C ASP A 200 -3.77 -1.61 -21.60
N LEU A 201 -3.03 -2.65 -22.02
CA LEU A 201 -3.33 -4.02 -21.63
C LEU A 201 -3.19 -4.23 -20.13
N ALA A 202 -2.14 -3.65 -19.52
CA ALA A 202 -1.95 -3.72 -18.07
C ALA A 202 -3.15 -3.15 -17.31
N MET A 203 -3.62 -1.94 -17.67
CA MET A 203 -4.78 -1.31 -17.05
C MET A 203 -6.03 -2.19 -17.10
N ARG A 204 -6.33 -2.81 -18.26
CA ARG A 204 -7.48 -3.71 -18.41
C ARG A 204 -7.35 -4.97 -17.55
N ILE A 205 -6.17 -5.59 -17.52
CA ILE A 205 -5.94 -6.80 -16.72
C ILE A 205 -6.01 -6.47 -15.23
N THR A 206 -5.36 -5.39 -14.78
CA THR A 206 -5.41 -4.95 -13.39
C THR A 206 -6.82 -4.53 -12.99
N GLY A 207 -7.58 -3.91 -13.89
CA GLY A 207 -8.96 -3.49 -13.63
C GLY A 207 -9.89 -4.69 -13.43
N LEU A 208 -9.81 -5.69 -14.31
CA LEU A 208 -10.52 -6.96 -14.14
C LEU A 208 -10.15 -7.64 -12.81
N ALA A 209 -8.87 -7.64 -12.42
CA ALA A 209 -8.44 -8.18 -11.14
C ALA A 209 -9.02 -7.39 -9.96
N ASN A 210 -9.02 -6.06 -10.01
CA ASN A 210 -9.57 -5.18 -8.98
C ASN A 210 -11.08 -5.38 -8.80
N LEU A 211 -11.83 -5.45 -9.91
CA LEU A 211 -13.26 -5.73 -9.90
C LEU A 211 -13.54 -7.11 -9.27
N ALA A 212 -12.80 -8.13 -9.69
CA ALA A 212 -12.93 -9.49 -9.17
C ALA A 212 -12.60 -9.57 -7.66
N LEU A 213 -11.50 -8.94 -7.23
CA LEU A 213 -11.09 -8.85 -5.82
C LEU A 213 -12.12 -8.08 -4.99
N SER A 214 -12.64 -6.96 -5.50
CA SER A 214 -13.70 -6.18 -4.84
C SER A 214 -14.93 -7.04 -4.59
N ILE A 215 -15.43 -7.75 -5.61
CA ILE A 215 -16.59 -8.64 -5.48
C ILE A 215 -16.31 -9.75 -4.47
N TRP A 216 -15.10 -10.33 -4.50
CA TRP A 216 -14.71 -11.38 -3.57
C TRP A 216 -14.66 -10.88 -2.12
N LEU A 217 -14.00 -9.74 -1.87
CA LEU A 217 -13.87 -9.11 -0.55
C LEU A 217 -15.23 -8.72 -0.01
N LEU A 218 -16.05 -8.08 -0.83
CA LEU A 218 -17.43 -7.79 -0.49
C LEU A 218 -18.12 -9.07 -0.01
N ARG A 219 -18.08 -10.17 -0.74
CA ARG A 219 -18.81 -11.41 -0.39
C ARG A 219 -18.26 -12.14 0.84
N ASN A 220 -16.95 -12.25 0.97
CA ASN A 220 -16.31 -13.21 1.88
C ASN A 220 -15.69 -12.56 3.13
N ASP A 221 -15.51 -11.24 3.18
CA ASP A 221 -14.89 -10.55 4.30
C ASP A 221 -15.83 -10.44 5.52
N ILE A 222 -15.23 -10.46 6.72
CA ILE A 222 -15.93 -10.29 8.00
C ILE A 222 -16.60 -8.92 8.16
N ALA A 223 -16.17 -7.89 7.43
CA ALA A 223 -16.69 -6.52 7.48
C ALA A 223 -18.22 -6.47 7.34
N ARG A 224 -18.81 -7.32 6.48
CA ARG A 224 -20.27 -7.42 6.34
C ARG A 224 -20.96 -7.87 7.62
N ARG A 225 -20.38 -8.84 8.33
CA ARG A 225 -20.92 -9.34 9.60
C ARG A 225 -20.69 -8.34 10.72
N ALA A 226 -19.55 -7.64 10.68
CA ALA A 226 -19.14 -6.65 11.66
C ALA A 226 -19.98 -5.37 11.64
N LEU A 227 -20.73 -5.08 10.56
CA LEU A 227 -21.71 -3.99 10.49
C LEU A 227 -22.78 -4.05 11.59
N LYS A 228 -23.11 -5.25 12.09
CA LYS A 228 -24.12 -5.43 13.14
C LYS A 228 -23.61 -5.04 14.54
N LYS A 229 -22.30 -4.85 14.72
CA LYS A 229 -21.69 -4.50 16.01
C LYS A 229 -21.59 -2.98 16.14
N PRO A 230 -22.15 -2.33 17.17
CA PRO A 230 -22.16 -0.87 17.28
C PRO A 230 -20.77 -0.27 17.58
N GLY A 231 -20.66 1.06 17.48
CA GLY A 231 -19.46 1.83 17.81
C GLY A 231 -18.36 1.74 16.74
N LEU A 232 -17.10 1.68 17.20
CA LEU A 232 -15.91 1.70 16.33
C LEU A 232 -15.90 0.58 15.29
N THR A 233 -16.38 -0.61 15.65
CA THR A 233 -16.41 -1.76 14.74
C THR A 233 -17.30 -1.50 13.52
N ARG A 234 -18.45 -0.85 13.71
CA ARG A 234 -19.34 -0.46 12.60
C ARG A 234 -18.70 0.59 11.71
N PHE A 235 -18.07 1.59 12.30
CA PHE A 235 -17.41 2.67 11.55
C PHE A 235 -16.30 2.11 10.65
N LEU A 236 -15.40 1.27 11.21
CA LEU A 236 -14.34 0.63 10.44
C LEU A 236 -14.90 -0.28 9.33
N SER A 237 -15.98 -1.00 9.61
CA SER A 237 -16.63 -1.86 8.61
C SER A 237 -17.23 -1.05 7.46
N LEU A 238 -17.86 0.08 7.75
CA LEU A 238 -18.38 0.99 6.71
C LEU A 238 -17.25 1.57 5.87
N ALA A 239 -16.17 2.05 6.50
CA ALA A 239 -15.00 2.57 5.79
C ALA A 239 -14.39 1.52 4.84
N LEU A 240 -14.23 0.28 5.31
CA LEU A 240 -13.72 -0.83 4.50
C LEU A 240 -14.64 -1.18 3.33
N LEU A 241 -15.96 -1.28 3.56
CA LEU A 241 -16.91 -1.60 2.50
C LEU A 241 -16.97 -0.49 1.43
N THR A 242 -16.86 0.78 1.83
CA THR A 242 -16.71 1.90 0.90
C THR A 242 -15.41 1.79 0.11
N GLY A 243 -14.31 1.38 0.75
CA GLY A 243 -13.05 1.09 0.07
C GLY A 243 -13.18 -0.03 -0.97
N TYR A 244 -13.90 -1.12 -0.65
CA TYR A 244 -14.14 -2.22 -1.60
C TYR A 244 -14.99 -1.75 -2.78
N PHE A 245 -16.00 -0.93 -2.53
CA PHE A 245 -16.81 -0.33 -3.61
C PHE A 245 -15.94 0.52 -4.54
N TRP A 246 -15.08 1.38 -3.99
CA TRP A 246 -14.13 2.18 -4.78
C TRP A 246 -13.12 1.33 -5.55
N LEU A 247 -12.63 0.23 -4.98
CA LEU A 247 -11.78 -0.72 -5.69
C LEU A 247 -12.50 -1.37 -6.88
N GLY A 248 -13.80 -1.61 -6.75
CA GLY A 248 -14.61 -2.14 -7.85
C GLY A 248 -14.90 -1.10 -8.92
N LEU A 249 -15.10 0.17 -8.55
CA LEU A 249 -15.29 1.27 -9.51
C LEU A 249 -14.02 1.65 -10.27
N SER A 250 -12.84 1.48 -9.64
CA SER A 250 -11.56 1.76 -10.27
C SER A 250 -11.07 0.63 -11.17
N GLY A 251 -11.73 -0.52 -11.16
CA GLY A 251 -11.42 -1.69 -11.99
C GLY A 251 -12.31 -1.80 -13.21
#